data_AF-A0A443YK58-F1
#
_entry.id   AF-A0A443YK58-F1
#
_cell.length_a   1.000
_cell.length_b   1.000
_cell.length_c   1.000
_cell.angle_alpha   90.00
_cell.angle_beta   90.00
_cell.angle_gamma   90.00
#
_symmetry.space_group_name_H-M   'P 1'
#
loop_
_entity.id
_entity.type
_entity.pdbx_description
1 polymer ?
#
loop_
_entity_poly.entity_id
_entity_poly.type
_entity_poly.pdbx_seq_one_letter_code
_entity_poly.pdbx_strand_id
1 'polypeptide(L)'
;MFVKRYLSKYLLLSVLLLFVCLIAACATHPLGMSDEEWSQLTPEQRLEARKQDEQIKLERERIRLEEKQQREEAELRQDIADGMILSFRPERAYCMGGDKCGRDSFGELILSMKRMAEVDKVLFLADDNIGSKRDGKVLVYADDALVAADIDVKAYGEWHQILVGRPARNITLRAQGDDEVNIHQVKVFGSWIDGNANYLIVR
;
A
#
# COMPACT_ATOMS: atom_id res chain seq x y z
N MET A 1 21.09 40.45 26.67
CA MET A 1 22.31 39.61 26.73
C MET A 1 22.04 38.11 27.02
N PHE A 2 20.79 37.68 27.25
CA PHE A 2 20.45 36.28 27.59
C PHE A 2 20.38 35.30 26.39
N VAL A 3 20.02 35.77 25.18
CA VAL A 3 19.79 34.92 24.00
C VAL A 3 21.08 34.26 23.46
N LYS A 4 22.23 34.95 23.53
CA LYS A 4 23.53 34.41 23.07
C LYS A 4 24.01 33.20 23.88
N ARG A 5 23.63 33.08 25.15
CA ARG A 5 24.06 31.95 26.01
C ARG A 5 23.27 30.66 25.75
N TYR A 6 22.00 30.77 25.37
CA TYR A 6 21.17 29.61 25.04
C TYR A 6 21.51 29.06 23.66
N LEU A 7 21.72 29.93 22.66
CA LEU A 7 22.05 29.51 21.29
C LEU A 7 23.35 28.67 21.22
N SER A 8 24.35 29.05 22.03
CA SER A 8 25.64 28.33 22.08
C SER A 8 25.52 26.93 22.69
N LYS A 9 24.65 26.74 23.69
CA LYS A 9 24.46 25.42 24.33
C LYS A 9 23.78 24.42 23.38
N TYR A 10 22.77 24.86 22.64
CA TYR A 10 22.09 24.00 21.67
C TYR A 10 22.96 23.65 20.46
N LEU A 11 23.77 24.61 19.98
CA LEU A 11 24.74 24.35 18.91
C LEU A 11 25.80 23.32 19.33
N LEU A 12 26.31 23.41 20.57
CA LEU A 12 27.27 22.45 21.09
C LEU A 12 26.65 21.05 21.22
N LEU A 13 25.40 20.97 21.69
CA LEU A 13 24.67 19.71 21.82
C LEU A 13 24.40 19.06 20.46
N SER A 14 24.03 19.84 19.44
CA SER A 14 23.82 19.32 18.08
C SER A 14 25.12 18.83 17.44
N VAL A 15 26.24 19.52 17.68
CA VAL A 15 27.56 19.08 17.17
C VAL A 15 27.99 17.79 17.87
N LEU A 16 27.77 17.66 19.18
CA LEU A 16 28.09 16.45 19.94
C LEU A 16 27.25 15.25 19.46
N LEU A 17 25.95 15.45 19.25
CA LEU A 17 25.04 14.41 18.73
C LEU A 17 25.47 13.95 17.33
N LEU A 18 25.82 14.87 16.45
CA LEU A 18 26.30 14.57 15.11
C LEU A 18 27.60 13.76 15.15
N PHE A 19 28.50 14.08 16.08
CA PHE A 19 29.76 13.34 16.27
C PHE A 19 29.51 11.91 16.77
N VAL A 20 28.57 11.70 17.70
CA VAL A 20 28.18 10.36 18.17
C VAL A 20 27.58 9.52 17.03
N CYS A 21 26.72 10.11 16.19
CA CYS A 21 26.17 9.41 15.03
C CYS A 21 27.24 9.03 13.99
N LEU A 22 28.28 9.86 13.82
CA LEU A 22 29.38 9.56 12.90
C LEU A 22 30.26 8.40 13.38
N ILE A 23 30.47 8.25 14.69
CA ILE A 23 31.27 7.13 15.24
C ILE A 23 30.51 5.80 15.13
N ALA A 24 29.18 5.81 15.25
CA ALA A 24 28.35 4.61 15.10
C ALA A 24 28.25 4.10 13.65
N ALA A 25 28.67 4.89 12.66
CA ALA A 25 28.65 4.52 11.25
C ALA A 25 29.92 3.79 10.77
N CYS A 26 30.87 3.48 11.66
CA CYS A 26 32.11 2.83 11.31
C CYS A 26 31.91 1.32 11.04
N ALA A 27 31.93 0.99 9.75
CA ALA A 27 32.27 -0.29 9.11
C ALA A 27 31.98 -1.59 9.91
N THR A 28 30.76 -2.11 9.80
CA THR A 28 30.49 -3.49 10.23
C THR A 28 31.27 -4.48 9.36
N HIS A 29 32.11 -5.32 9.97
CA HIS A 29 32.84 -6.37 9.25
C HIS A 29 31.90 -7.48 8.73
N PRO A 30 32.27 -8.19 7.64
CA PRO A 30 31.51 -9.32 7.11
C PRO A 30 31.11 -10.31 8.20
N LEU A 31 29.94 -10.93 8.08
CA LEU A 31 29.45 -11.94 9.04
C LEU A 31 29.25 -11.44 10.49
N GLY A 32 29.34 -10.13 10.75
CA GLY A 32 29.19 -9.57 12.09
C GLY A 32 30.38 -9.83 13.02
N MET A 33 31.57 -10.05 12.46
CA MET A 33 32.82 -10.21 13.22
C MET A 33 33.26 -8.91 13.89
N SER A 34 33.98 -9.03 15.01
CA SER A 34 34.64 -7.90 15.68
C SER A 34 35.88 -7.41 14.92
N ASP A 35 36.33 -6.19 15.20
CA ASP A 35 37.54 -5.61 14.60
C ASP A 35 38.78 -6.43 14.95
N GLU A 36 38.85 -6.94 16.19
CA GLU A 36 39.93 -7.80 16.64
C GLU A 36 39.97 -9.11 15.83
N GLU A 37 38.84 -9.80 15.68
CA GLU A 37 38.74 -11.04 14.89
C GLU A 37 39.09 -10.79 13.42
N TRP A 38 38.58 -9.70 12.84
CA TRP A 38 38.86 -9.34 11.46
C TRP A 38 40.34 -9.02 11.20
N SER A 39 40.99 -8.36 12.17
CA SER A 39 42.40 -8.01 12.09
C SER A 39 43.32 -9.24 12.06
N GLN A 40 42.90 -10.33 12.71
CA GLN A 40 43.65 -11.59 12.79
C GLN A 40 43.55 -12.46 11.53
N LEU A 41 42.55 -12.23 10.67
CA LEU A 41 42.39 -12.97 9.43
C LEU A 41 43.49 -12.64 8.41
N THR A 42 44.00 -13.67 7.73
CA THR A 42 44.89 -13.49 6.58
C THR A 42 44.17 -12.80 5.42
N PRO A 43 44.89 -12.18 4.46
CA PRO A 43 44.27 -11.56 3.29
C PRO A 43 43.34 -12.50 2.52
N GLU A 44 43.71 -13.78 2.41
CA GLU A 44 42.91 -14.81 1.75
C GLU A 44 41.62 -15.11 2.53
N GLN A 45 41.71 -15.26 3.86
CA GLN A 45 40.53 -15.46 4.72
C GLN A 45 39.58 -14.26 4.70
N ARG A 46 40.10 -13.03 4.62
CA ARG A 46 39.27 -11.82 4.48
C ARG A 46 38.51 -11.79 3.16
N LEU A 47 39.14 -12.24 2.06
CA LEU A 47 38.48 -12.33 0.76
C LEU A 47 37.36 -13.38 0.82
N GLU A 48 37.63 -14.54 1.42
CA GLU A 48 36.64 -15.60 1.56
C GLU A 48 35.45 -15.19 2.43
N ALA A 49 35.70 -14.55 3.57
CA ALA A 49 34.66 -14.02 4.45
C ALA A 49 33.75 -12.99 3.73
N ARG A 50 34.29 -12.16 2.83
CA ARG A 50 33.50 -11.24 2.00
C ARG A 50 32.61 -11.97 1.00
N LYS A 51 33.15 -12.99 0.31
CA LYS A 51 32.38 -13.81 -0.63
C LYS A 51 31.24 -14.52 0.09
N GLN A 52 31.51 -15.06 1.27
CA GLN A 52 30.50 -15.73 2.08
C GLN A 52 29.39 -14.76 2.54
N ASP A 53 29.76 -13.56 2.98
CA ASP A 53 28.78 -12.53 3.38
C ASP A 53 27.90 -12.07 2.21
N GLU A 54 28.48 -11.93 1.01
CA GLU A 54 27.75 -11.65 -0.22
C GLU A 54 26.76 -12.76 -0.57
N GLN A 55 27.18 -14.03 -0.50
CA GLN A 55 26.29 -15.17 -0.71
C GLN A 55 25.14 -15.20 0.29
N ILE A 56 25.41 -14.95 1.57
CA ILE A 56 24.36 -14.89 2.61
C ILE A 56 23.37 -13.76 2.35
N LYS A 57 23.85 -12.59 1.89
CA LYS A 57 22.97 -11.47 1.52
C LYS A 57 22.05 -11.84 0.36
N LEU A 58 22.60 -12.42 -0.71
CA LEU A 58 21.83 -12.88 -1.87
C LEU A 58 20.80 -13.96 -1.48
N GLU A 59 21.20 -14.90 -0.63
CA GLU A 59 20.31 -15.96 -0.13
C GLU A 59 19.15 -15.38 0.70
N ARG A 60 19.44 -14.43 1.61
CA ARG A 60 18.42 -13.74 2.40
C ARG A 60 17.46 -12.95 1.53
N GLU A 61 17.95 -12.30 0.48
CA GLU A 61 17.11 -11.61 -0.49
C GLU A 61 16.21 -12.58 -1.24
N ARG A 62 16.74 -13.72 -1.70
CA ARG A 62 15.95 -14.76 -2.37
C ARG A 62 14.84 -15.28 -1.45
N ILE A 63 15.17 -15.64 -0.21
CA ILE A 63 14.19 -16.11 0.78
C ILE A 63 13.09 -15.05 1.01
N ARG A 64 13.44 -13.77 1.18
CA ARG A 64 12.44 -12.69 1.35
C ARG A 64 11.52 -12.54 0.14
N LEU A 65 12.06 -12.70 -1.07
CA LEU A 65 11.26 -12.64 -2.30
C LEU A 65 10.32 -13.84 -2.41
N GLU A 66 10.81 -15.05 -2.12
CA GLU A 66 10.01 -16.28 -2.09
C GLU A 66 8.90 -16.20 -1.03
N GLU A 67 9.21 -15.77 0.19
CA GLU A 67 8.23 -15.58 1.26
C GLU A 67 7.16 -14.55 0.88
N LYS A 68 7.55 -13.46 0.21
CA LYS A 68 6.62 -12.44 -0.27
C LYS A 68 5.68 -13.03 -1.33
N GLN A 69 6.21 -13.77 -2.30
CA GLN A 69 5.41 -14.43 -3.34
C GLN A 69 4.44 -15.44 -2.74
N GLN A 70 4.89 -16.27 -1.80
CA GLN A 70 4.04 -17.26 -1.13
C GLN A 70 2.90 -16.59 -0.36
N ARG A 71 3.16 -15.47 0.32
CA ARG A 71 2.12 -14.70 1.01
C ARG A 71 1.09 -14.11 0.05
N GLU A 72 1.55 -13.51 -1.05
CA GLU A 72 0.66 -12.94 -2.07
C GLU A 72 -0.21 -14.02 -2.74
N GLU A 73 0.36 -15.20 -3.03
CA GLU A 73 -0.37 -16.34 -3.59
C GLU A 73 -1.38 -16.91 -2.59
N ALA A 74 -1.00 -17.04 -1.32
CA ALA A 74 -1.90 -17.51 -0.26
C ALA A 74 -3.07 -16.54 -0.04
N GLU A 75 -2.81 -15.23 -0.02
CA GLU A 75 -3.85 -14.20 0.08
C GLU A 75 -4.80 -14.27 -1.12
N LEU A 76 -4.27 -14.33 -2.35
CA LEU A 76 -5.07 -14.45 -3.56
C LEU A 76 -5.94 -15.71 -3.55
N ARG A 77 -5.37 -16.84 -3.12
CA ARG A 77 -6.10 -18.10 -3.01
C ARG A 77 -7.24 -18.00 -2.00
N GLN A 78 -6.99 -17.33 -0.87
CA GLN A 78 -8.02 -17.07 0.13
C GLN A 78 -9.11 -16.15 -0.43
N ASP A 79 -8.76 -15.04 -1.09
CA ASP A 79 -9.73 -14.12 -1.70
C ASP A 79 -10.62 -14.83 -2.73
N ILE A 80 -10.05 -15.69 -3.59
CA ILE A 80 -10.79 -16.47 -4.57
C ILE A 80 -11.74 -17.45 -3.86
N ALA A 81 -11.28 -18.12 -2.80
CA ALA A 81 -12.12 -19.02 -2.01
C ALA A 81 -13.28 -18.27 -1.34
N ASP A 82 -13.06 -17.01 -0.96
CA ASP A 82 -14.07 -16.11 -0.39
C ASP A 82 -15.01 -15.50 -1.44
N GLY A 83 -14.89 -15.89 -2.72
CA GLY A 83 -15.79 -15.46 -3.79
C GLY A 83 -15.36 -14.19 -4.52
N MET A 84 -14.07 -13.86 -4.53
CA MET A 84 -13.56 -12.73 -5.32
C MET A 84 -13.76 -12.99 -6.83
N ILE A 85 -14.49 -12.09 -7.49
CA ILE A 85 -14.78 -12.16 -8.93
C ILE A 85 -13.96 -11.15 -9.75
N LEU A 86 -13.41 -10.12 -9.10
CA LEU A 86 -12.59 -9.08 -9.73
C LEU A 86 -11.58 -8.54 -8.72
N SER A 87 -10.34 -8.31 -9.17
CA SER A 87 -9.30 -7.59 -8.43
C SER A 87 -8.67 -6.53 -9.33
N PHE A 88 -8.49 -5.33 -8.82
CA PHE A 88 -7.81 -4.22 -9.47
C PHE A 88 -6.71 -3.69 -8.54
N ARG A 89 -5.45 -3.76 -8.99
CA ARG A 89 -4.29 -3.23 -8.28
C ARG A 89 -3.43 -2.45 -9.29
N PRO A 90 -3.55 -1.12 -9.36
CA PRO A 90 -2.73 -0.33 -10.27
C PRO A 90 -1.26 -0.35 -9.82
N GLU A 91 -0.32 -0.13 -10.76
CA GLU A 91 1.12 -0.06 -10.43
C GLU A 91 1.46 1.10 -9.48
N ARG A 92 0.64 2.15 -9.51
CA ARG A 92 0.68 3.31 -8.62
C ARG A 92 -0.72 3.60 -8.13
N ALA A 93 -0.84 4.18 -6.94
CA ALA A 93 -2.13 4.59 -6.42
C ALA A 93 -2.92 5.42 -7.45
N TYR A 94 -4.18 5.04 -7.65
CA TYR A 94 -5.08 5.74 -8.55
C TYR A 94 -5.72 6.91 -7.80
N CYS A 95 -5.32 8.13 -8.16
CA CYS A 95 -5.80 9.35 -7.51
C CYS A 95 -7.14 9.79 -8.11
N MET A 96 -8.13 10.07 -7.27
CA MET A 96 -9.45 10.53 -7.65
C MET A 96 -9.78 11.89 -7.02
N GLY A 97 -10.50 12.73 -7.77
CA GLY A 97 -11.16 13.93 -7.26
C GLY A 97 -10.43 15.24 -7.54
N GLY A 98 -10.12 16.01 -6.49
CA GLY A 98 -9.65 17.39 -6.54
C GLY A 98 -8.41 17.69 -7.40
N ASP A 99 -8.06 18.98 -7.48
CA ASP A 99 -7.02 19.50 -8.38
C ASP A 99 -5.61 18.96 -8.07
N LYS A 100 -5.40 18.38 -6.87
CA LYS A 100 -4.12 17.79 -6.48
C LYS A 100 -3.86 16.42 -7.09
N CYS A 101 -4.89 15.73 -7.59
CA CYS A 101 -4.71 14.47 -8.29
C CYS A 101 -4.11 14.62 -9.71
N GLY A 102 -3.96 15.85 -10.19
CA GLY A 102 -3.31 16.16 -11.46
C GLY A 102 -4.25 16.05 -12.66
N ARG A 103 -3.76 16.45 -13.84
CA ARG A 103 -4.57 16.58 -15.07
C ARG A 103 -5.10 15.26 -15.63
N ASP A 104 -4.45 14.16 -15.27
CA ASP A 104 -4.82 12.81 -15.74
C ASP A 104 -5.67 12.06 -14.70
N SER A 105 -6.10 12.74 -13.64
CA SER A 105 -7.01 12.17 -12.66
C SER A 105 -8.45 12.30 -13.11
N PHE A 106 -9.23 11.28 -12.76
CA PHE A 106 -10.67 11.27 -12.98
C PHE A 106 -11.37 11.36 -11.63
N GLY A 107 -12.57 11.94 -11.59
CA GLY A 107 -13.39 11.98 -10.37
C GLY A 107 -13.89 10.60 -9.93
N GLU A 108 -13.72 9.58 -10.77
CA GLU A 108 -14.19 8.22 -10.50
C GLU A 108 -13.27 7.13 -11.08
N LEU A 109 -13.39 5.95 -10.48
CA LEU A 109 -12.82 4.68 -10.92
C LEU A 109 -13.97 3.73 -11.22
N ILE A 110 -14.08 3.31 -12.48
CA ILE A 110 -15.11 2.36 -12.93
C ILE A 110 -14.48 0.98 -13.15
N LEU A 111 -14.99 -0.02 -12.44
CA LEU A 111 -14.59 -1.41 -12.54
C LEU A 111 -15.67 -2.20 -13.27
N SER A 112 -15.44 -2.49 -14.56
CA SER A 112 -16.38 -3.27 -15.36
C SER A 112 -16.14 -4.77 -15.23
N MET A 113 -17.16 -5.50 -14.80
CA MET A 113 -17.15 -6.97 -14.70
C MET A 113 -17.49 -7.66 -16.03
N LYS A 114 -17.78 -6.89 -17.10
CA LYS A 114 -18.19 -7.32 -18.47
C LYS A 114 -19.52 -8.08 -18.56
N ARG A 115 -19.86 -8.87 -17.57
CA ARG A 115 -21.13 -9.60 -17.43
C ARG A 115 -21.78 -9.31 -16.09
N MET A 116 -23.06 -9.65 -15.97
CA MET A 116 -23.82 -9.44 -14.73
C MET A 116 -23.29 -10.37 -13.62
N ALA A 117 -23.15 -9.83 -12.41
CA ALA A 117 -22.79 -10.58 -11.21
C ALA A 117 -23.69 -10.14 -10.05
N GLU A 118 -24.02 -11.08 -9.16
CA GLU A 118 -24.56 -10.78 -7.84
C GLU A 118 -23.39 -10.33 -6.97
N VAL A 119 -23.29 -9.03 -6.68
CA VAL A 119 -22.18 -8.48 -5.92
C VAL A 119 -22.54 -8.46 -4.44
N ASP A 120 -21.79 -9.20 -3.63
CA ASP A 120 -21.99 -9.29 -2.19
C ASP A 120 -21.36 -8.08 -1.49
N LYS A 121 -20.08 -7.84 -1.76
CA LYS A 121 -19.29 -6.78 -1.13
C LYS A 121 -18.15 -6.27 -2.01
N VAL A 122 -17.71 -5.06 -1.72
CA VAL A 122 -16.52 -4.42 -2.31
C VAL A 122 -15.56 -4.10 -1.17
N LEU A 123 -14.31 -4.51 -1.32
CA LEU A 123 -13.19 -4.09 -0.47
C LEU A 123 -12.32 -3.13 -1.25
N PHE A 124 -11.92 -2.01 -0.66
CA PHE A 124 -10.90 -1.16 -1.26
C PHE A 124 -9.92 -0.61 -0.23
N LEU A 125 -8.65 -0.54 -0.61
CA LEU A 125 -7.58 0.06 0.17
C LEU A 125 -7.36 1.48 -0.34
N ALA A 126 -7.56 2.47 0.53
CA ALA A 126 -7.44 3.86 0.16
C ALA A 126 -6.81 4.72 1.25
N ASP A 127 -6.17 5.83 0.85
CA ASP A 127 -5.75 6.92 1.73
C ASP A 127 -6.12 8.29 1.15
N ASP A 128 -6.22 9.30 2.01
CA ASP A 128 -6.44 10.70 1.65
C ASP A 128 -5.20 11.57 1.91
N ASN A 129 -4.00 10.98 1.81
CA ASN A 129 -2.74 11.70 2.08
C ASN A 129 -2.29 12.57 0.89
N ILE A 130 -3.26 13.21 0.24
CA ILE A 130 -3.09 14.07 -0.93
C ILE A 130 -3.69 15.44 -0.62
N GLY A 131 -2.99 16.49 -1.03
CA GLY A 131 -3.46 17.85 -0.79
C GLY A 131 -3.31 18.29 0.67
N SER A 132 -4.05 19.35 1.03
CA SER A 132 -4.00 19.96 2.36
C SER A 132 -5.14 19.53 3.29
N LYS A 133 -6.17 18.90 2.72
CA LYS A 133 -7.34 18.41 3.44
C LYS A 133 -7.15 16.92 3.79
N ARG A 134 -7.81 16.45 4.85
CA ARG A 134 -7.70 15.07 5.36
C ARG A 134 -9.05 14.56 5.85
N ASP A 135 -10.04 14.74 4.99
CA ASP A 135 -11.43 14.39 5.16
C ASP A 135 -11.97 13.79 3.85
N GLY A 136 -11.10 13.10 3.11
CA GLY A 136 -11.43 12.59 1.78
C GLY A 136 -12.54 11.56 1.85
N LYS A 137 -13.64 11.78 1.11
CA LYS A 137 -14.78 10.87 1.10
C LYS A 137 -14.97 10.17 -0.23
N VAL A 138 -15.41 8.92 -0.14
CA VAL A 138 -15.75 8.09 -1.30
C VAL A 138 -17.22 7.70 -1.30
N LEU A 139 -17.82 7.76 -2.48
CA LEU A 139 -19.11 7.20 -2.83
C LEU A 139 -18.89 5.90 -3.59
N VAL A 140 -19.71 4.88 -3.31
CA VAL A 140 -19.68 3.61 -4.04
C VAL A 140 -21.02 3.38 -4.72
N TYR A 141 -20.97 3.06 -6.00
CA TYR A 141 -22.13 2.73 -6.83
C TYR A 141 -22.02 1.31 -7.38
N ALA A 142 -23.17 0.67 -7.52
CA ALA A 142 -23.36 -0.56 -8.26
C ALA A 142 -24.24 -0.26 -9.47
N ASP A 143 -23.62 -0.25 -10.66
CA ASP A 143 -24.12 0.44 -11.86
C ASP A 143 -24.50 1.91 -11.52
N ASP A 144 -25.77 2.28 -11.65
CA ASP A 144 -26.26 3.65 -11.40
C ASP A 144 -26.80 3.86 -9.97
N ALA A 145 -26.78 2.82 -9.13
CA ALA A 145 -27.35 2.89 -7.79
C ALA A 145 -26.29 3.14 -6.73
N LEU A 146 -26.46 4.21 -5.96
CA LEU A 146 -25.63 4.53 -4.80
C LEU A 146 -25.84 3.48 -3.71
N VAL A 147 -24.78 2.76 -3.35
CA VAL A 147 -24.82 1.71 -2.31
C VAL A 147 -24.20 2.16 -0.99
N ALA A 148 -23.22 3.07 -1.05
CA ALA A 148 -22.66 3.70 0.13
C ALA A 148 -22.21 5.12 -0.18
N ALA A 149 -22.37 6.01 0.79
CA ALA A 149 -22.00 7.41 0.72
C ALA A 149 -21.19 7.81 1.96
N ASP A 150 -20.49 8.94 1.89
CA ASP A 150 -19.72 9.52 2.99
C ASP A 150 -18.73 8.53 3.63
N ILE A 151 -18.10 7.65 2.84
CA ILE A 151 -17.06 6.76 3.35
C ILE A 151 -15.81 7.57 3.60
N ASP A 152 -15.53 7.83 4.87
CA ASP A 152 -14.38 8.61 5.35
C ASP A 152 -13.07 7.81 5.19
N VAL A 153 -12.18 8.28 4.32
CA VAL A 153 -10.90 7.65 4.02
C VAL A 153 -9.83 8.23 4.95
N LYS A 154 -8.99 7.37 5.55
CA LYS A 154 -7.97 7.77 6.52
C LYS A 154 -6.62 8.01 5.86
N ALA A 155 -5.86 8.97 6.40
CA ALA A 155 -4.54 9.33 5.87
C ALA A 155 -3.47 8.23 5.90
N TYR A 156 -3.65 7.19 6.73
CA TYR A 156 -2.65 6.11 6.89
C TYR A 156 -2.91 4.89 6.00
N GLY A 157 -3.93 4.93 5.14
CA GLY A 157 -4.31 3.81 4.31
C GLY A 157 -5.05 2.75 5.11
N GLU A 158 -6.33 2.52 4.79
CA GLU A 158 -7.14 1.49 5.44
C GLU A 158 -7.99 0.71 4.42
N TRP A 159 -8.26 -0.56 4.75
CA TRP A 159 -9.23 -1.37 4.02
C TRP A 159 -10.64 -0.98 4.42
N HIS A 160 -11.44 -0.53 3.45
CA HIS A 160 -12.85 -0.24 3.61
C HIS A 160 -13.68 -1.38 3.04
N GLN A 161 -14.68 -1.86 3.78
CA GLN A 161 -15.62 -2.90 3.35
C GLN A 161 -17.02 -2.32 3.17
N ILE A 162 -17.57 -2.48 1.97
CA ILE A 162 -18.92 -2.03 1.63
C ILE A 162 -19.77 -3.23 1.22
N LEU A 163 -20.90 -3.42 1.88
CA LEU A 163 -21.90 -4.41 1.47
C LEU A 163 -22.71 -3.85 0.31
N VAL A 164 -22.83 -4.64 -0.76
CA VAL A 164 -23.53 -4.24 -2.00
C VAL A 164 -24.86 -4.99 -2.11
N GLY A 165 -24.84 -6.31 -1.98
CA GLY A 165 -26.02 -7.19 -1.91
C GLY A 165 -26.99 -7.04 -3.09
N ARG A 166 -26.48 -6.89 -4.32
CA ARG A 166 -27.32 -6.72 -5.51
C ARG A 166 -26.63 -7.11 -6.82
N PRO A 167 -27.41 -7.40 -7.89
CA PRO A 167 -26.87 -7.53 -9.24
C PRO A 167 -26.25 -6.23 -9.73
N ALA A 168 -25.07 -6.32 -10.35
CA ALA A 168 -24.43 -5.21 -11.06
C ALA A 168 -23.54 -5.68 -12.21
N ARG A 169 -23.23 -4.78 -13.15
CA ARG A 169 -22.18 -4.98 -14.17
C ARG A 169 -20.92 -4.16 -13.89
N ASN A 170 -21.07 -3.04 -13.19
CA ASN A 170 -19.99 -2.14 -12.87
C ASN A 170 -20.04 -1.77 -11.39
N ILE A 171 -18.85 -1.64 -10.80
CA ILE A 171 -18.66 -0.99 -9.51
C ILE A 171 -17.93 0.33 -9.76
N THR A 172 -18.50 1.43 -9.29
CA THR A 172 -17.90 2.76 -9.44
C THR A 172 -17.56 3.33 -8.08
N LEU A 173 -16.30 3.69 -7.88
CA LEU A 173 -15.83 4.46 -6.74
C LEU A 173 -15.69 5.90 -7.20
N ARG A 174 -16.25 6.87 -6.48
CA ARG A 174 -16.22 8.27 -6.85
C ARG A 174 -15.85 9.14 -5.65
N ALA A 175 -14.94 10.09 -5.85
CA ALA A 175 -14.64 11.08 -4.81
C ALA A 175 -15.85 12.01 -4.60
N GLN A 176 -16.13 12.39 -3.35
CA GLN A 176 -17.24 13.28 -3.03
C GLN A 176 -16.80 14.74 -3.19
N GLY A 177 -17.27 15.41 -4.25
CA GLY A 177 -16.96 16.82 -4.48
C GLY A 177 -15.52 17.04 -4.97
N ASP A 178 -14.75 17.88 -4.28
CA ASP A 178 -13.35 18.20 -4.57
C ASP A 178 -12.36 17.38 -3.72
N ASP A 179 -12.83 16.40 -2.95
CA ASP A 179 -11.99 15.57 -2.09
C ASP A 179 -10.95 14.78 -2.90
N GLU A 180 -9.74 14.63 -2.36
CA GLU A 180 -8.67 13.86 -2.99
C GLU A 180 -8.42 12.52 -2.30
N VAL A 181 -8.47 11.44 -3.06
CA VAL A 181 -8.32 10.07 -2.52
C VAL A 181 -7.44 9.22 -3.43
N ASN A 182 -6.50 8.50 -2.84
CA ASN A 182 -5.71 7.45 -3.48
C ASN A 182 -6.38 6.09 -3.32
N ILE A 183 -6.60 5.38 -4.42
CA ILE A 183 -7.01 3.98 -4.42
C ILE A 183 -5.82 3.10 -4.76
N HIS A 184 -5.42 2.24 -3.82
CA HIS A 184 -4.30 1.30 -3.99
C HIS A 184 -4.75 -0.05 -4.50
N GLN A 185 -5.95 -0.47 -4.11
CA GLN A 185 -6.50 -1.76 -4.51
C GLN A 185 -8.01 -1.78 -4.36
N VAL A 186 -8.69 -2.49 -5.24
CA VAL A 186 -10.11 -2.83 -5.12
C VAL A 186 -10.30 -4.32 -5.37
N LYS A 187 -11.08 -4.98 -4.51
CA LYS A 187 -11.51 -6.38 -4.65
C LYS A 187 -13.04 -6.41 -4.65
N VAL A 188 -13.64 -7.09 -5.61
CA VAL A 188 -15.10 -7.28 -5.70
C VAL A 188 -15.41 -8.75 -5.46
N PHE A 189 -16.34 -9.01 -4.54
CA PHE A 189 -16.76 -10.35 -4.14
C PHE A 189 -18.22 -10.57 -4.53
N GLY A 190 -18.54 -11.78 -4.96
CA GLY A 190 -19.87 -12.12 -5.42
C GLY A 190 -19.90 -13.41 -6.22
N SER A 191 -20.94 -13.55 -7.04
CA SER A 191 -21.10 -14.68 -7.95
C SER A 191 -21.59 -14.23 -9.31
N TRP A 192 -21.18 -14.95 -10.35
CA TRP A 192 -21.62 -14.64 -11.71
C TRP A 192 -23.06 -15.10 -11.91
N ILE A 193 -23.90 -14.23 -12.48
CA ILE A 193 -25.28 -14.61 -12.82
C ILE A 193 -25.24 -15.27 -14.20
N ASP A 194 -25.58 -16.56 -14.24
CA ASP A 194 -25.71 -17.28 -15.51
C ASP A 194 -26.79 -16.64 -16.38
N GLY A 195 -26.50 -16.46 -17.68
CA GLY A 195 -27.39 -15.77 -18.63
C GLY A 195 -28.76 -16.43 -18.86
N ASN A 196 -29.02 -17.58 -18.24
CA ASN A 196 -30.31 -18.28 -18.25
C ASN A 196 -31.20 -17.97 -17.04
N ALA A 197 -30.70 -17.22 -16.05
CA ALA A 197 -31.50 -16.82 -14.90
C ALA A 197 -32.46 -15.69 -15.29
N ASN A 198 -33.75 -15.99 -15.37
CA ASN A 198 -34.81 -14.99 -15.49
C ASN A 198 -34.94 -14.24 -14.15
N TYR A 199 -34.22 -13.13 -13.99
CA TYR A 199 -34.45 -12.23 -12.87
C TYR A 199 -35.46 -11.15 -13.24
N LEU A 200 -36.48 -11.00 -12.40
CA LEU A 200 -37.37 -9.85 -12.43
C LEU A 200 -36.62 -8.66 -11.83
N ILE A 201 -36.22 -7.71 -12.68
CA ILE A 201 -35.79 -6.39 -12.19
C ILE A 201 -37.06 -5.69 -11.69
N VAL A 202 -37.28 -5.70 -10.37
CA VAL A 202 -38.29 -4.83 -9.75
C VAL A 202 -37.63 -3.47 -9.59
N ARG A 203 -38.09 -2.50 -10.39
CA ARG A 203 -37.69 -1.09 -10.27
C ARG A 203 -38.51 -0.39 -9.20
#